data_AF-A6T088-F1
#
_entry.id   AF-A6T088-F1
#
_cell.length_a   1.000
_cell.length_b   1.000
_cell.length_c   1.000
_cell.angle_alpha   90.00
_cell.angle_beta   90.00
_cell.angle_gamma   90.00
#
_symmetry.space_group_name_H-M   'P 1'
#
loop_
_entity.id
_entity.type
_entity.pdbx_description
1 polymer ?
#
loop_
_entity_poly.entity_id
_entity_poly.type
_entity_poly.pdbx_seq_one_letter_code
_entity_poly.pdbx_strand_id
1 'polypeptide(L)'
;MFFARFRKKIAAAPSAEVPKTAASAEALLANSTLYQFKRNVLDLVARMNQGVPHVDCEVIKRQTMFIQTQLLHSLANDPFLPEHLKIMLMEYHAKSIRATLCERRGEHLRRVI
;
A
#
# COMPACT_ATOMS: atom_id res chain seq x y z
N MET A 1 31.08 -58.06 -4.41
CA MET A 1 30.47 -56.75 -4.70
C MET A 1 28.96 -56.93 -4.76
N PHE A 2 28.06 -56.14 -4.16
CA PHE A 2 28.09 -55.09 -3.15
C PHE A 2 26.61 -54.93 -2.73
N PHE A 3 26.32 -55.13 -1.44
CA PHE A 3 25.25 -54.55 -0.60
C PHE A 3 23.80 -54.35 -1.10
N ALA A 4 22.89 -54.99 -0.36
CA ALA A 4 21.53 -54.57 -0.07
C ALA A 4 21.43 -53.09 0.31
N ARG A 5 20.41 -52.36 -0.18
CA ARG A 5 20.05 -51.04 0.36
C ARG A 5 18.55 -50.75 0.27
N PHE A 6 17.88 -51.09 1.38
CA PHE A 6 16.77 -50.38 2.01
C PHE A 6 15.86 -49.48 1.16
N ARG A 7 14.61 -49.95 1.00
CA ARG A 7 13.41 -49.11 0.78
C ARG A 7 13.31 -48.07 1.90
N LYS A 8 13.70 -46.82 1.61
CA LYS A 8 13.45 -45.69 2.51
C LYS A 8 12.05 -45.15 2.25
N LYS A 9 11.12 -45.47 3.16
CA LYS A 9 9.78 -44.90 3.26
C LYS A 9 9.96 -43.40 3.54
N ILE A 10 9.62 -42.53 2.59
CA ILE A 10 9.61 -41.08 2.81
C ILE A 10 8.38 -40.79 3.66
N ALA A 11 8.63 -40.52 4.95
CA ALA A 11 7.62 -40.02 5.86
C ALA A 11 7.20 -38.61 5.39
N ALA A 12 5.89 -38.40 5.29
CA ALA A 12 5.30 -37.08 5.09
C ALA A 12 5.76 -36.16 6.22
N ALA A 13 6.43 -35.07 5.85
CA ALA A 13 6.71 -33.99 6.77
C ALA A 13 5.38 -33.35 7.21
N PRO A 14 5.22 -32.96 8.49
CA PRO A 14 4.05 -32.21 8.91
C PRO A 14 4.04 -30.87 8.16
N SER A 15 2.95 -30.63 7.44
CA SER A 15 2.63 -29.36 6.81
C SER A 15 2.76 -28.25 7.86
N ALA A 16 3.72 -27.35 7.62
CA ALA A 16 3.87 -26.14 8.39
C ALA A 16 2.53 -25.41 8.46
N GLU A 17 2.02 -25.24 9.67
CA GLU A 17 0.88 -24.37 9.95
C GLU A 17 1.25 -22.96 9.49
N VAL A 18 0.58 -22.48 8.45
CA VAL A 18 0.61 -21.07 8.04
C VAL A 18 0.04 -20.25 9.21
N PRO A 19 0.73 -19.19 9.66
CA PRO A 19 0.41 -18.58 10.95
C PRO A 19 -0.92 -17.81 10.88
N LYS A 20 -1.81 -18.07 11.85
CA LYS A 20 -3.10 -17.39 12.13
C LYS A 20 -2.99 -15.86 12.31
N THR A 21 -1.81 -15.27 12.21
CA THR A 21 -1.56 -13.83 12.36
C THR A 21 -1.93 -13.00 11.13
N ALA A 22 -1.93 -13.57 9.92
CA ALA A 22 -2.27 -12.83 8.69
C ALA A 22 -3.72 -12.31 8.70
N ALA A 23 -4.67 -13.13 9.19
CA ALA A 23 -6.06 -12.74 9.34
C ALA A 23 -6.26 -11.59 10.34
N SER A 24 -5.37 -11.45 11.32
CA SER A 24 -5.41 -10.37 12.32
C SER A 24 -4.93 -9.04 11.75
N ALA A 25 -3.84 -9.04 10.98
CA ALA A 25 -3.32 -7.82 10.37
C ALA A 25 -4.28 -7.24 9.32
N GLU A 26 -4.85 -8.06 8.46
CA GLU A 26 -5.84 -7.62 7.47
C GLU A 26 -7.09 -7.07 8.13
N ALA A 27 -7.59 -7.69 9.21
CA ALA A 27 -8.73 -7.18 9.97
C ALA A 27 -8.44 -5.82 10.65
N LEU A 28 -7.23 -5.65 11.21
CA LEU A 28 -6.81 -4.38 11.79
C LEU A 28 -6.69 -3.27 10.74
N LEU A 29 -6.13 -3.58 9.58
CA LEU A 29 -6.04 -2.65 8.46
C LEU A 29 -7.42 -2.33 7.90
N ALA A 30 -8.30 -3.33 7.78
CA ALA A 30 -9.68 -3.13 7.35
C ALA A 30 -10.45 -2.20 8.27
N ASN A 31 -10.17 -2.15 9.57
CA ASN A 31 -10.83 -1.22 10.50
C ASN A 31 -10.21 0.19 10.51
N SER A 32 -9.08 0.40 9.83
CA SER A 32 -8.40 1.69 9.79
C SER A 32 -8.93 2.59 8.67
N THR A 33 -9.53 3.72 9.04
CA THR A 33 -10.05 4.73 8.10
C THR A 33 -8.98 5.24 7.14
N LEU A 34 -7.75 5.47 7.62
CA LEU A 34 -6.64 5.94 6.78
C LEU A 34 -6.20 4.88 5.78
N TYR A 35 -6.16 3.61 6.20
CA TYR A 35 -5.82 2.51 5.31
C TYR A 35 -6.89 2.33 4.24
N GLN A 36 -8.17 2.32 4.62
CA GLN A 36 -9.28 2.22 3.66
C GLN A 36 -9.24 3.38 2.66
N PHE A 37 -9.05 4.62 3.15
CA PHE A 37 -8.94 5.78 2.28
C PHE A 37 -7.80 5.63 1.27
N LYS A 38 -6.60 5.25 1.73
CA LYS A 38 -5.45 5.05 0.85
C LYS A 38 -5.69 3.92 -0.14
N ARG A 39 -6.28 2.80 0.30
CA ARG A 39 -6.64 1.67 -0.56
C ARG A 39 -7.60 2.09 -1.66
N ASN A 40 -8.63 2.87 -1.33
CA ASN A 40 -9.62 3.37 -2.30
C ASN A 40 -8.97 4.29 -3.35
N VAL A 41 -8.05 5.16 -2.93
CA VAL A 41 -7.28 5.99 -3.88
C VAL A 41 -6.47 5.12 -4.84
N LEU A 42 -5.74 4.12 -4.31
CA LEU A 42 -4.92 3.23 -5.14
C LEU A 42 -5.76 2.38 -6.09
N ASP A 43 -6.91 1.89 -5.62
CA ASP A 43 -7.85 1.14 -6.44
C ASP A 43 -8.45 1.99 -7.57
N LEU A 44 -8.79 3.26 -7.29
CA LEU A 44 -9.26 4.18 -8.32
C LEU A 44 -8.17 4.46 -9.37
N VAL A 45 -6.95 4.73 -8.92
CA VAL A 45 -5.80 4.92 -9.83
C VAL A 45 -5.57 3.66 -10.67
N ALA A 46 -5.63 2.47 -10.07
CA ALA A 46 -5.43 1.21 -10.79
C ALA A 46 -6.52 1.00 -11.85
N ARG A 47 -7.79 1.27 -11.53
CA ARG A 47 -8.90 1.21 -12.49
C ARG A 47 -8.77 2.22 -13.62
N MET A 48 -8.34 3.45 -13.32
CA MET A 48 -8.13 4.49 -14.34
C MET A 48 -7.01 4.13 -15.33
N ASN A 49 -6.03 3.34 -14.88
CA ASN A 49 -4.87 2.95 -15.66
C ASN A 49 -4.96 1.50 -16.18
N GLN A 50 -6.14 0.87 -16.08
CA GLN A 50 -6.34 -0.49 -16.55
C GLN A 50 -6.15 -0.57 -18.07
N GLY A 51 -5.28 -1.47 -18.53
CA GLY A 51 -4.97 -1.64 -19.95
C GLY A 51 -3.97 -0.65 -20.52
N VAL A 52 -3.41 0.26 -19.71
CA VAL A 52 -2.36 1.19 -20.13
C VAL A 52 -1.00 0.69 -19.63
N PRO A 53 -0.02 0.44 -20.50
CA PRO A 53 1.34 0.11 -20.07
C PRO A 53 2.03 1.37 -19.56
N HIS A 54 2.26 1.45 -18.24
CA HIS A 54 3.02 2.53 -17.63
C HIS A 54 4.49 2.12 -17.49
N VAL A 55 5.35 2.79 -18.25
CA VAL A 55 6.81 2.62 -18.18
C VAL A 55 7.42 3.45 -17.04
N ASP A 56 6.70 4.48 -16.57
CA ASP A 56 7.17 5.40 -15.53
C ASP A 56 6.24 5.40 -14.31
N CYS A 57 6.79 4.94 -13.17
CA CYS A 57 6.11 4.95 -11.88
C CYS A 57 5.82 6.37 -11.35
N GLU A 58 6.58 7.39 -11.79
CA GLU A 58 6.36 8.78 -11.38
C GLU A 58 5.03 9.33 -11.92
N VAL A 59 4.56 8.87 -13.08
CA VAL A 59 3.25 9.24 -13.61
C VAL A 59 2.14 8.73 -12.69
N ILE A 60 2.19 7.45 -12.32
CA ILE A 60 1.23 6.82 -11.40
C ILE A 60 1.25 7.50 -10.02
N LYS A 61 2.43 7.85 -9.52
CA LYS A 61 2.60 8.56 -8.25
C LYS A 61 1.98 9.96 -8.30
N ARG A 62 2.17 10.73 -9.37
CA ARG A 62 1.56 12.05 -9.56
C ARG A 62 0.03 11.95 -9.64
N GLN A 63 -0.50 10.99 -10.40
CA GLN A 63 -1.94 10.74 -10.46
C GLN A 63 -2.50 10.38 -9.09
N THR A 64 -1.80 9.51 -8.35
CA THR A 64 -2.19 9.12 -6.99
C THR A 64 -2.25 10.33 -6.06
N MET A 65 -1.24 11.20 -6.09
CA MET A 65 -1.23 12.43 -5.28
C MET A 65 -2.36 13.38 -5.69
N PHE A 66 -2.59 13.57 -6.99
CA PHE A 66 -3.65 14.43 -7.50
C PHE A 66 -5.04 13.96 -7.05
N ILE A 67 -5.36 12.69 -7.27
CA ILE A 67 -6.64 12.10 -6.87
C ILE A 67 -6.82 12.16 -5.35
N GLN A 68 -5.77 11.82 -4.59
CA GLN A 68 -5.80 11.90 -3.14
C GLN A 68 -6.12 13.34 -2.66
N THR A 69 -5.49 14.36 -3.26
CA THR A 69 -5.78 15.76 -2.95
C THR A 69 -7.22 16.13 -3.27
N GLN A 70 -7.73 15.80 -4.47
CA GLN A 70 -9.11 16.15 -4.85
C GLN A 70 -10.15 15.53 -3.90
N LEU A 71 -10.01 14.24 -3.59
CA LEU A 71 -10.93 13.55 -2.67
C LEU A 71 -10.90 14.14 -1.26
N LEU A 72 -9.71 14.50 -0.77
CA LEU A 72 -9.55 15.15 0.52
C LEU A 72 -10.15 16.54 0.57
N HIS A 73 -10.02 17.33 -0.50
CA HIS A 73 -10.68 18.62 -0.62
C HIS A 73 -12.20 18.46 -0.59
N SER A 74 -12.76 17.47 -1.29
CA SER A 74 -14.19 17.18 -1.21
C SER A 74 -14.63 16.80 0.21
N LEU A 75 -13.89 15.93 0.89
CA LEU A 75 -14.18 15.52 2.26
C LEU A 75 -14.07 16.65 3.29
N ALA A 76 -13.10 17.56 3.12
CA ALA A 76 -12.94 18.70 4.01
C ALA A 76 -14.15 19.64 3.96
N ASN A 77 -14.78 19.77 2.80
CA ASN A 77 -15.96 20.61 2.58
C ASN A 77 -17.29 19.88 2.87
N ASP A 78 -17.26 18.58 3.21
CA ASP A 78 -18.47 17.82 3.55
C ASP A 78 -18.99 18.21 4.94
N PRO A 79 -20.19 18.78 5.07
CA PRO A 79 -20.76 19.15 6.37
C PRO A 79 -21.14 17.93 7.24
N PHE A 80 -21.31 16.75 6.66
CA PHE A 80 -21.69 15.54 7.38
C PHE A 80 -20.50 14.80 7.99
N LEU A 81 -19.27 15.13 7.58
CA LEU A 81 -18.07 14.49 8.10
C LEU A 81 -17.67 15.11 9.45
N PRO A 82 -17.48 14.31 10.51
CA PRO A 82 -16.99 14.81 11.79
C PRO A 82 -15.65 15.56 11.67
N GLU A 83 -15.54 16.68 12.38
CA GLU A 83 -14.37 17.57 12.32
C GLU A 83 -13.05 16.86 12.66
N HIS A 84 -13.07 15.97 13.66
CA HIS A 84 -11.90 15.19 14.04
C HIS A 84 -11.37 14.29 12.91
N LEU A 85 -12.26 13.76 12.05
CA LEU A 85 -11.86 12.96 10.89
C LEU A 85 -11.25 13.85 9.80
N LYS A 86 -11.79 15.06 9.59
CA LYS A 86 -11.20 16.04 8.66
C LYS A 86 -9.77 16.38 9.05
N ILE A 87 -9.55 16.71 10.32
CA ILE A 87 -8.23 17.03 10.86
C ILE A 87 -7.27 15.86 10.66
N MET A 88 -7.67 14.64 11.07
CA MET A 88 -6.86 13.43 10.92
C MET A 88 -6.44 13.18 9.46
N LEU A 89 -7.39 13.31 8.53
CA LEU A 89 -7.15 13.12 7.10
C LEU A 89 -6.22 14.20 6.51
N MET A 90 -6.35 15.45 6.94
CA MET A 90 -5.47 16.55 6.53
C MET A 90 -4.05 16.37 7.07
N GLU A 91 -3.89 15.96 8.33
CA GLU A 91 -2.57 15.67 8.90
C GLU A 91 -1.88 14.51 8.17
N TYR A 92 -2.62 13.46 7.85
CA TYR A 92 -2.13 12.36 7.02
C TYR A 92 -1.67 12.85 5.65
N HIS A 93 -2.46 13.71 5.00
CA HIS A 93 -2.10 14.29 3.70
C HIS A 93 -0.82 15.12 3.76
N ALA A 94 -0.70 15.98 4.77
CA ALA A 94 0.50 16.79 4.97
C ALA A 94 1.75 15.92 5.16
N LYS A 95 1.64 14.81 5.90
CA LYS A 95 2.72 13.81 6.02
C LYS A 95 3.06 13.16 4.68
N SER A 96 2.05 12.77 3.89
CA SER A 96 2.23 12.18 2.56
C SER A 96 2.90 13.13 1.56
N ILE A 97 2.53 14.42 1.56
CA ILE A 97 3.17 15.44 0.73
C ILE A 97 4.64 15.59 1.13
N ARG A 98 4.93 15.72 2.43
CA ARG A 98 6.30 15.86 2.93
C ARG A 98 7.18 14.68 2.52
N ALA A 99 6.69 13.45 2.65
CA ALA A 99 7.41 12.26 2.20
C ALA A 99 7.75 12.33 0.70
N THR A 100 6.78 12.74 -0.13
CA THR A 100 6.95 12.86 -1.58
C THR A 100 7.93 13.97 -1.98
N LEU A 101 7.90 15.12 -1.28
CA LEU A 101 8.80 16.24 -1.53
C LEU A 101 10.23 15.96 -1.05
N CYS A 102 10.38 15.31 0.11
CA CYS A 102 11.68 14.90 0.64
C CYS A 102 12.35 13.85 -0.25
N GLU A 103 11.58 12.93 -0.84
CA GLU A 103 12.09 11.97 -1.81
C GLU A 103 12.69 12.65 -3.05
N ARG A 104 12.02 13.68 -3.59
CA ARG A 104 12.56 14.49 -4.71
C ARG A 104 13.86 15.22 -4.35
N ARG A 105 13.99 15.69 -3.10
CA ARG A 105 15.24 16.31 -2.61
C ARG A 105 16.36 15.27 -2.50
N GLY A 106 16.05 14.06 -2.06
CA GLY A 106 16.99 12.94 -1.99
C GLY A 106 17.46 12.46 -3.37
N GLU A 107 16.59 12.45 -4.38
CA GLU A 107 16.97 12.11 -5.76
C GLU A 107 17.92 13.13 -6.38
N HIS A 108 17.73 14.43 -6.08
CA HIS A 108 18.62 15.48 -6.58
C HIS A 108 20.06 15.32 -6.04
N LEU A 109 20.20 14.81 -4.82
CA LEU A 109 21.51 14.49 -4.22
C LEU A 109 22.14 13.22 -4.80
N ARG A 110 21.34 12.25 -5.26
CA ARG A 110 21.85 10.97 -5.83
C ARG A 110 22.30 11.08 -7.28
N ARG A 111 21.90 12.11 -8.03
CA ARG A 111 22.34 12.34 -9.42
C ARG A 111 23.68 13.07 -9.56
N VAL A 112 24.29 13.50 -8.45
CA VAL A 112 25.54 14.28 -8.42
C VAL A 112 26.77 13.38 -8.17
N ILE A 113 26.65 12.06 -8.34
CA ILE A 113 27.76 11.10 -8.20
C ILE A 113 27.95 10.36 -9.52
#